data_AF-A0A817QKA7-F1
#
_entry.id   AF-A0A817QKA7-F1
#
_cell.length_a   1.000
_cell.length_b   1.000
_cell.length_c   1.000
_cell.angle_alpha   90.00
_cell.angle_beta   90.00
_cell.angle_gamma   90.00
#
_symmetry.space_group_name_H-M   'P 1'
#
loop_
_entity.id
_entity.type
_entity.pdbx_description
1 polymer ?
#
loop_
_entity_poly.entity_id
_entity_poly.type
_entity_poly.pdbx_seq_one_letter_code
_entity_poly.pdbx_strand_id
1 'polypeptide(L)'
;MYIVRFFFLLGINPDRSYPTIELEFPSYKYQIATLSPRNGLAMQAQTKSEQLLRSCAFQDDLEETGENVIQLDFYNWLRSIEFELTEQSRVELWDRRYECMRVPESLPRWLKCVKWSNRDDVLEAYKIVENWPTKNIDPLMTALELLDVDYPDPFVRFSAVRLLDTRIDDDRLLPVILQIVQAVKNEPYHDSALARFLLKRSLLNQQVGHYFYWHSRAELKNPQYKVRYGLLLEAYLRYCGEYAEDLGRQVRSVDKLIYIAEIIQNSTHDELYNQKGYLAHILTREGYIQNLQYFRSPVDYNIELGQLVLDHCRIMSSARRPLWLRWTNGSEYAEHYFPTFDLIFKNGDDLRQDMLALQFIQMIDIIWKADGLDLSLLPYGCLATDNCSGLIEVVKNAKTIMNIQKLGGLKGQFQFDASALYRWISKNNPGAEKLKSAIDLFTRSCAGYCVITYVLGVADRHPDNIMVNERGQ
;
A
#
# COMPACT_ATOMS: atom_id res chain seq x y z
N MET A 1 -32.18 17.06 -10.19
CA MET A 1 -30.76 17.07 -10.58
C MET A 1 -30.22 15.69 -10.25
N TYR A 2 -30.11 14.79 -11.24
CA TYR A 2 -29.62 13.44 -11.00
C TYR A 2 -28.10 13.49 -10.90
N ILE A 3 -27.55 13.06 -9.76
CA ILE A 3 -26.10 12.89 -9.59
C ILE A 3 -25.74 11.56 -10.26
N VAL A 4 -25.18 11.63 -11.47
CA VAL A 4 -24.60 10.45 -12.13
C VAL A 4 -23.21 10.24 -11.53
N ARG A 5 -23.00 9.08 -10.88
CA ARG A 5 -21.70 8.71 -10.30
C ARG A 5 -20.99 7.74 -11.26
N PHE A 6 -19.94 8.21 -11.93
CA PHE A 6 -19.15 7.40 -12.88
C PHE A 6 -18.01 6.59 -12.22
N PHE A 7 -17.73 6.79 -10.93
CA PHE A 7 -16.54 6.27 -10.24
C PHE A 7 -16.70 4.92 -9.51
N PHE A 8 -17.73 4.12 -9.81
CA PHE A 8 -17.94 2.82 -9.16
C PHE A 8 -17.96 1.66 -10.17
N LEU A 9 -17.61 0.48 -9.67
CA LEU A 9 -17.57 -0.77 -10.43
C LEU A 9 -18.90 -1.00 -11.18
N LEU A 10 -18.80 -1.30 -12.47
CA LEU A 10 -19.92 -1.74 -13.30
C LEU A 10 -20.49 -3.04 -12.72
N GLY A 11 -21.66 -2.99 -12.10
CA GLY A 11 -22.26 -4.16 -11.47
C GLY A 11 -23.64 -3.89 -10.87
N ILE A 12 -24.39 -4.97 -10.67
CA ILE A 12 -25.71 -4.94 -10.04
C ILE A 12 -25.52 -5.04 -8.53
N ASN A 13 -26.31 -4.30 -7.75
CA ASN A 13 -26.32 -4.47 -6.30
C ASN A 13 -26.76 -5.91 -5.96
N PRO A 14 -25.95 -6.70 -5.22
CA PRO A 14 -26.32 -8.06 -4.87
C PRO A 14 -27.57 -8.14 -3.98
N ASP A 15 -27.91 -7.07 -3.27
CA ASP A 15 -29.12 -6.98 -2.47
C ASP A 15 -30.33 -6.59 -3.32
N ARG A 16 -31.20 -7.58 -3.55
CA ARG A 16 -32.42 -7.45 -4.35
C ARG A 16 -33.51 -6.59 -3.70
N SER A 17 -33.33 -6.15 -2.46
CA SER A 17 -34.26 -5.21 -1.82
C SER A 17 -34.11 -3.77 -2.32
N TYR A 18 -33.00 -3.47 -3.03
CA TYR A 18 -32.76 -2.14 -3.59
C TYR A 18 -33.57 -1.89 -4.87
N PRO A 19 -33.81 -0.61 -5.23
CA PRO A 19 -34.49 -0.25 -6.47
C PRO A 19 -33.84 -0.92 -7.69
N THR A 20 -34.68 -1.54 -8.52
CA THR A 20 -34.25 -2.21 -9.75
C THR A 20 -34.63 -1.34 -10.95
N ILE A 21 -33.71 -1.25 -11.91
CA ILE A 21 -33.95 -0.59 -13.20
C ILE A 21 -33.91 -1.67 -14.26
N GLU A 22 -34.98 -1.80 -15.03
CA GLU A 22 -35.02 -2.64 -16.21
C GLU A 22 -34.48 -1.84 -17.41
N LEU A 23 -33.56 -2.46 -18.17
CA LEU A 23 -32.93 -1.87 -19.33
C LEU A 23 -33.12 -2.81 -20.53
N GLU A 24 -33.49 -2.25 -21.68
CA GLU A 24 -33.54 -2.97 -22.95
C GLU A 24 -32.48 -2.40 -23.90
N PHE A 25 -31.64 -3.27 -24.43
CA PHE A 25 -30.62 -2.91 -25.42
C PHE A 25 -31.09 -3.29 -26.82
N PRO A 26 -30.69 -2.56 -27.88
CA PRO A 26 -31.04 -2.92 -29.25
C PRO A 26 -30.60 -4.35 -29.60
N SER A 27 -31.47 -5.10 -30.28
CA SER A 27 -31.14 -6.41 -30.83
C SER A 27 -30.68 -6.29 -32.29
N TYR A 28 -29.68 -7.08 -32.66
CA TYR A 28 -29.12 -7.12 -34.00
C TYR A 28 -29.23 -8.53 -34.57
N LYS A 29 -29.31 -8.66 -35.90
CA LYS A 29 -29.45 -9.95 -36.61
C LYS A 29 -28.32 -10.94 -36.29
N TYR A 30 -27.14 -10.44 -35.98
CA TYR A 30 -25.95 -11.23 -35.64
C TYR A 30 -25.40 -10.78 -34.30
N GLN A 31 -24.69 -11.67 -33.62
CA GLN A 31 -23.97 -11.33 -32.41
C GLN A 31 -22.88 -10.29 -32.72
N ILE A 32 -22.95 -9.14 -32.05
CA ILE A 32 -21.94 -8.10 -32.15
C ILE A 32 -20.86 -8.38 -31.10
N ALA A 33 -19.61 -8.45 -31.53
CA ALA A 33 -18.45 -8.53 -30.66
C ALA A 33 -17.53 -7.34 -30.94
N THR A 34 -16.86 -6.86 -29.89
CA THR A 34 -15.81 -5.85 -30.05
C THR A 34 -14.60 -6.47 -30.75
N LEU A 35 -13.98 -5.72 -31.65
CA LEU A 35 -12.70 -6.11 -32.24
C LEU A 35 -11.65 -6.09 -31.13
N SER A 36 -10.86 -7.15 -31.02
CA SER A 36 -9.69 -7.11 -30.14
C SER A 36 -8.73 -6.03 -30.63
N PRO A 37 -8.00 -5.33 -29.74
CA PRO A 37 -6.97 -4.37 -30.13
C PRO A 37 -6.02 -4.91 -31.21
N ARG A 38 -5.58 -6.16 -31.06
CA ARG A 38 -4.71 -6.86 -32.03
C ARG A 38 -5.35 -7.02 -33.42
N ASN A 39 -6.62 -7.38 -33.47
CA ASN A 39 -7.34 -7.53 -34.75
C ASN A 39 -7.60 -6.16 -35.39
N GLY A 40 -7.87 -5.12 -34.58
CA GLY A 40 -7.99 -3.74 -35.05
C GLY A 40 -6.70 -3.22 -35.68
N LEU A 41 -5.56 -3.45 -35.02
CA LEU A 41 -4.23 -3.09 -35.53
C LEU A 41 -3.90 -3.79 -36.86
N ALA A 42 -4.28 -5.07 -37.00
CA ALA A 42 -4.06 -5.84 -38.23
C ALA A 42 -4.89 -5.34 -39.44
N MET A 43 -5.98 -4.58 -39.21
CA MET A 43 -6.88 -4.11 -40.26
C MET A 43 -6.55 -2.70 -40.80
N GLN A 44 -5.67 -1.93 -40.16
CA GLN A 44 -5.27 -0.61 -40.66
C GLN A 44 -4.17 -0.72 -41.72
N ALA A 45 -4.38 -0.07 -42.87
CA ALA A 45 -3.39 0.00 -43.94
C ALA A 45 -2.10 0.71 -43.46
N GLN A 46 -1.00 -0.03 -43.45
CA GLN A 46 0.33 0.40 -43.04
C GLN A 46 0.98 1.24 -44.15
N THR A 47 1.33 2.50 -43.90
CA THR A 47 2.44 3.15 -44.65
C THR A 47 2.93 4.45 -44.00
N LYS A 48 2.03 5.40 -43.67
CA LYS A 48 2.47 6.75 -43.21
C LYS A 48 2.85 6.82 -41.74
N SER A 49 2.08 6.18 -40.85
CA SER A 49 2.35 6.13 -39.41
C SER A 49 3.63 5.35 -39.07
N GLU A 50 3.98 4.30 -39.84
CA GLU A 50 5.20 3.52 -39.58
C GLU A 50 6.49 4.26 -39.96
N GLN A 51 6.46 5.08 -41.01
CA GLN A 51 7.60 5.92 -41.38
C GLN A 51 7.89 6.95 -40.28
N LEU A 52 6.85 7.56 -39.70
CA LEU A 52 6.97 8.54 -38.61
C LEU A 52 7.39 7.88 -37.28
N LEU A 53 6.89 6.67 -36.99
CA LEU A 53 7.34 5.88 -35.83
C LEU A 53 8.83 5.53 -35.94
N ARG A 54 9.29 5.12 -37.14
CA ARG A 54 10.71 4.82 -37.38
C ARG A 54 11.61 6.05 -37.28
N SER A 55 11.15 7.22 -37.73
CA SER A 55 11.94 8.46 -37.61
C SER A 55 12.04 8.98 -36.18
N CYS A 56 11.09 8.66 -35.30
CA CYS A 56 11.15 9.05 -33.89
C CYS A 56 11.98 8.09 -33.03
N ALA A 57 12.20 6.86 -33.47
CA ALA A 57 13.01 5.86 -32.77
C ALA A 57 14.54 6.07 -32.92
N PHE A 58 14.97 6.97 -33.81
CA PHE A 58 16.38 7.23 -34.13
C PHE A 58 16.64 8.73 -34.23
N GLN A 59 16.95 9.40 -33.12
CA GLN A 59 17.66 10.68 -33.09
C GLN A 59 18.03 11.01 -31.63
N ASP A 60 19.29 10.78 -31.26
CA ASP A 60 19.86 11.09 -29.94
C ASP A 60 20.58 12.45 -29.89
N ASP A 61 20.66 13.20 -30.99
CA ASP A 61 21.43 14.45 -31.04
C ASP A 61 20.55 15.64 -31.48
N LEU A 62 20.35 16.61 -30.59
CA LEU A 62 19.80 17.94 -30.89
C LEU A 62 20.88 18.99 -30.63
N GLU A 63 21.47 19.57 -31.69
CA GLU A 63 22.33 20.76 -31.62
C GLU A 63 21.50 22.03 -31.33
N GLU A 64 22.06 22.98 -30.58
CA GLU A 64 21.39 24.19 -30.07
C GLU A 64 21.10 25.26 -31.13
N THR A 65 19.82 25.45 -31.47
CA THR A 65 19.29 26.63 -32.19
C THR A 65 18.03 27.17 -31.49
N GLY A 66 17.54 28.37 -31.86
CA GLY A 66 16.38 29.02 -31.22
C GLY A 66 15.05 28.24 -31.27
N GLU A 67 14.92 27.23 -32.16
CA GLU A 67 13.81 26.26 -32.15
C GLU A 67 13.87 25.34 -30.91
N ASN A 68 15.04 25.12 -30.31
CA ASN A 68 15.20 24.28 -29.11
C ASN A 68 14.57 24.88 -27.86
N VAL A 69 14.41 26.20 -27.74
CA VAL A 69 13.82 26.80 -26.53
C VAL A 69 12.31 26.49 -26.45
N ILE A 70 11.59 26.69 -27.55
CA ILE A 70 10.15 26.35 -27.64
C ILE A 70 9.94 24.85 -27.48
N GLN A 71 10.85 24.04 -28.03
CA GLN A 71 10.81 22.59 -27.92
C GLN A 71 11.11 22.11 -26.49
N LEU A 72 12.06 22.75 -25.80
CA LEU A 72 12.38 22.50 -24.39
C LEU A 72 11.23 22.92 -23.47
N ASP A 73 10.59 24.06 -23.72
CA ASP A 73 9.41 24.52 -22.98
C ASP A 73 8.24 23.53 -23.14
N PHE A 74 8.02 23.01 -24.35
CA PHE A 74 7.03 21.97 -24.61
C PHE A 74 7.33 20.68 -23.84
N TYR A 75 8.59 20.23 -23.83
CA TYR A 75 8.99 19.03 -23.08
C TYR A 75 8.91 19.23 -21.56
N ASN A 76 9.25 20.42 -21.06
CA ASN A 76 9.09 20.76 -19.65
C ASN A 76 7.61 20.81 -19.26
N TRP A 77 6.76 21.36 -20.13
CA TRP A 77 5.31 21.36 -19.92
C TRP A 77 4.72 19.95 -19.92
N LEU A 78 5.19 19.06 -20.81
CA LEU A 78 4.79 17.65 -20.85
C LEU A 78 5.13 16.90 -19.55
N ARG A 79 6.25 17.25 -18.91
CA ARG A 79 6.70 16.66 -17.64
C ARG A 79 6.01 17.25 -16.40
N SER A 80 5.44 18.44 -16.51
CA SER A 80 4.85 19.13 -15.36
C SER A 80 3.50 18.54 -14.99
N ILE A 81 3.31 18.23 -13.71
CA ILE A 81 2.04 17.72 -13.14
C ILE A 81 1.10 18.89 -12.77
N GLU A 82 1.63 20.12 -12.69
CA GLU A 82 0.91 21.30 -12.19
C GLU A 82 -0.04 21.94 -13.21
N PHE A 83 0.17 21.70 -14.51
CA PHE A 83 -0.67 22.29 -15.55
C PHE A 83 -1.87 21.41 -15.90
N GLU A 84 -3.07 21.96 -15.70
CA GLU A 84 -4.32 21.33 -16.14
C GLU A 84 -4.40 21.25 -17.68
N LEU A 85 -4.87 20.11 -18.20
CA LEU A 85 -5.01 19.88 -19.63
C LEU A 85 -6.26 20.58 -20.16
N THR A 86 -6.10 21.76 -20.78
CA THR A 86 -7.17 22.43 -21.52
C THR A 86 -7.52 21.65 -22.80
N GLU A 87 -8.72 21.85 -23.36
CA GLU A 87 -9.12 21.26 -24.65
C GLU A 87 -8.17 21.62 -25.79
N GLN A 88 -7.68 22.87 -25.82
CA GLN A 88 -6.71 23.30 -26.82
C GLN A 88 -5.39 22.53 -26.68
N SER A 89 -4.89 22.40 -25.45
CA SER A 89 -3.66 21.66 -25.17
C SER A 89 -3.80 20.16 -25.49
N ARG A 90 -4.99 19.57 -25.31
CA ARG A 90 -5.25 18.17 -25.71
C ARG A 90 -5.14 17.97 -27.22
N VAL A 91 -5.72 18.87 -28.00
CA VAL A 91 -5.63 18.82 -29.47
C VAL A 91 -4.18 18.95 -29.92
N GLU A 92 -3.45 19.93 -29.38
CA GLU A 92 -2.05 20.14 -29.72
C GLU A 92 -1.17 18.92 -29.41
N LEU A 93 -1.37 18.31 -28.23
CA LEU A 93 -0.66 17.10 -27.83
C LEU A 93 -0.98 15.89 -28.68
N TRP A 94 -2.24 15.76 -29.12
CA TRP A 94 -2.64 14.70 -30.04
C TRP A 94 -2.03 14.88 -31.43
N ASP A 95 -1.98 16.11 -31.92
CA ASP A 95 -1.37 16.44 -33.22
C ASP A 95 0.14 16.16 -33.20
N ARG A 96 0.81 16.43 -32.07
CA ARG A 96 2.25 16.19 -31.84
C ARG A 96 2.56 14.82 -31.19
N ARG A 97 1.65 13.84 -31.25
CA ARG A 97 1.76 12.54 -30.56
C ARG A 97 3.08 11.78 -30.75
N TYR A 98 3.70 11.87 -31.93
CA TYR A 98 5.00 11.23 -32.19
C TYR A 98 6.17 11.93 -31.51
N GLU A 99 6.08 13.26 -31.33
CA GLU A 99 7.07 14.02 -30.56
C GLU A 99 6.95 13.73 -29.07
N CYS A 100 5.73 13.47 -28.57
CA CYS A 100 5.51 13.05 -27.18
C CYS A 100 6.24 11.73 -26.86
N MET A 101 6.46 10.85 -27.84
CA MET A 101 7.25 9.62 -27.65
C MET A 101 8.72 9.91 -27.30
N ARG A 102 9.23 11.11 -27.61
CA ARG A 102 10.58 11.56 -27.22
C ARG A 102 10.67 11.93 -25.73
N VAL A 103 9.53 12.06 -25.05
CA VAL A 103 9.42 12.23 -23.59
C VAL A 103 8.61 11.07 -23.03
N PRO A 104 9.24 9.89 -22.86
CA PRO A 104 8.49 8.67 -22.55
C PRO A 104 7.65 8.73 -21.28
N GLU A 105 8.05 9.55 -20.29
CA GLU A 105 7.34 9.77 -19.05
C GLU A 105 5.96 10.43 -19.26
N SER A 106 5.74 11.07 -20.41
CA SER A 106 4.48 11.74 -20.72
C SER A 106 3.36 10.81 -21.16
N LEU A 107 3.58 9.49 -21.20
CA LEU A 107 2.58 8.51 -21.67
C LEU A 107 1.20 8.70 -21.00
N PRO A 108 1.09 8.78 -19.66
CA PRO A 108 -0.20 8.94 -19.00
C PRO A 108 -0.89 10.25 -19.39
N ARG A 109 -0.14 11.36 -19.40
CA ARG A 109 -0.63 12.68 -19.81
C ARG A 109 -1.11 12.69 -21.26
N TRP A 110 -0.37 12.06 -22.16
CA TRP A 110 -0.74 11.95 -23.57
C TRP A 110 -1.99 11.08 -23.77
N LEU A 111 -2.15 9.99 -23.02
CA LEU A 111 -3.36 9.15 -23.08
C LEU A 111 -4.64 9.90 -22.69
N LYS A 112 -4.54 10.91 -21.81
CA LYS A 112 -5.65 11.83 -21.48
C LYS A 112 -6.07 12.74 -22.64
N CYS A 113 -5.28 12.80 -23.72
CA CYS A 113 -5.58 13.60 -24.92
C CYS A 113 -6.30 12.78 -26.02
N VAL A 114 -6.36 11.45 -25.87
CA VAL A 114 -7.02 10.56 -26.84
C VAL A 114 -8.53 10.76 -26.81
N LYS A 115 -9.14 10.93 -27.98
CA LYS A 115 -10.60 10.96 -28.11
C LYS A 115 -11.14 9.53 -28.12
N TRP A 116 -11.38 8.98 -26.93
CA TRP A 116 -11.88 7.60 -26.74
C TRP A 116 -13.25 7.30 -27.37
N SER A 117 -14.01 8.33 -27.76
CA SER A 117 -15.25 8.19 -28.53
C SER A 117 -15.02 7.98 -30.04
N ASN A 118 -13.81 8.21 -30.55
CA ASN A 118 -13.45 8.05 -31.95
C ASN A 118 -12.63 6.77 -32.15
N ARG A 119 -13.14 5.86 -32.99
CA ARG A 119 -12.50 4.56 -33.27
C ARG A 119 -11.10 4.69 -33.88
N ASP A 120 -10.92 5.61 -34.84
CA ASP A 120 -9.65 5.74 -35.56
C ASP A 120 -8.56 6.31 -34.66
N ASP A 121 -8.93 7.27 -33.80
CA ASP A 121 -8.03 7.82 -32.78
C ASP A 121 -7.61 6.74 -31.77
N VAL A 122 -8.54 5.89 -31.32
CA VAL A 122 -8.24 4.77 -30.40
C VAL A 122 -7.29 3.76 -31.04
N LEU A 123 -7.49 3.39 -32.32
CA LEU A 123 -6.62 2.45 -33.02
C LEU A 123 -5.20 3.01 -33.23
N GLU A 124 -5.10 4.29 -33.59
CA GLU A 124 -3.80 4.99 -33.67
C GLU A 124 -3.12 5.04 -32.30
N ALA A 125 -3.89 5.31 -31.23
CA ALA A 125 -3.36 5.32 -29.87
C ALA A 125 -2.80 3.95 -29.46
N TYR A 126 -3.50 2.85 -29.76
CA TYR A 126 -2.99 1.49 -29.50
C TYR A 126 -1.68 1.21 -30.21
N LYS A 127 -1.56 1.63 -31.48
CA LYS A 127 -0.33 1.47 -32.26
C LYS A 127 0.84 2.22 -31.63
N ILE A 128 0.60 3.43 -31.15
CA ILE A 128 1.61 4.25 -30.49
C ILE A 128 2.00 3.66 -29.13
N VAL A 129 1.03 3.23 -28.31
CA VAL A 129 1.29 2.59 -27.00
C VAL A 129 2.09 1.29 -27.16
N GLU A 130 1.80 0.48 -28.19
CA GLU A 130 2.54 -0.75 -28.46
C GLU A 130 4.02 -0.49 -28.75
N ASN A 131 4.33 0.65 -29.38
CA ASN A 131 5.67 1.08 -29.76
C ASN A 131 6.24 2.16 -28.83
N TRP A 132 5.61 2.44 -27.69
CA TRP A 132 6.05 3.48 -26.78
C TRP A 132 7.45 3.16 -26.21
N PRO A 133 8.39 4.12 -26.14
CA PRO A 133 9.74 3.85 -25.63
C PRO A 133 9.72 3.54 -24.12
N THR A 134 9.71 2.26 -23.74
CA THR A 134 9.61 1.86 -22.32
C THR A 134 10.95 1.76 -21.60
N LYS A 135 12.09 1.97 -22.28
CA LYS A 135 13.41 1.82 -21.67
C LYS A 135 13.70 2.88 -20.61
N ASN A 136 13.33 4.13 -20.90
CA ASN A 136 13.72 5.32 -20.12
C ASN A 136 12.64 5.80 -19.14
N ILE A 137 11.54 5.06 -18.95
CA ILE A 137 10.53 5.38 -17.94
C ILE A 137 10.79 4.64 -16.64
N ASP A 138 10.33 5.18 -15.51
CA ASP A 138 10.18 4.39 -14.27
C ASP A 138 8.97 3.45 -14.43
N PRO A 139 9.19 2.13 -14.55
CA PRO A 139 8.10 1.21 -14.84
C PRO A 139 7.09 1.12 -13.71
N LEU A 140 7.48 1.39 -12.45
CA LEU A 140 6.57 1.29 -11.32
C LEU A 140 5.63 2.49 -11.28
N MET A 141 6.19 3.71 -11.31
CA MET A 141 5.42 4.95 -11.23
C MET A 141 4.45 5.07 -12.41
N THR A 142 4.92 4.81 -13.63
CA THR A 142 4.06 4.85 -14.82
C THR A 142 2.96 3.79 -14.74
N ALA A 143 3.28 2.56 -14.30
CA ALA A 143 2.26 1.53 -14.20
C ALA A 143 1.21 1.82 -13.14
N LEU A 144 1.60 2.33 -11.96
CA LEU A 144 0.66 2.71 -10.91
C LEU A 144 -0.31 3.81 -11.39
N GLU A 145 0.18 4.82 -12.11
CA GLU A 145 -0.67 5.86 -12.68
C GLU A 145 -1.65 5.29 -13.72
N LEU A 146 -1.16 4.46 -14.65
CA LEU A 146 -2.00 3.85 -15.70
C LEU A 146 -2.97 2.78 -15.18
N LEU A 147 -2.85 2.36 -13.92
CA LEU A 147 -3.78 1.46 -13.25
C LEU A 147 -4.85 2.21 -12.43
N ASP A 148 -4.82 3.54 -12.41
CA ASP A 148 -5.85 4.35 -11.78
C ASP A 148 -7.18 4.30 -12.56
N VAL A 149 -8.25 4.83 -11.95
CA VAL A 149 -9.61 4.91 -12.50
C VAL A 149 -9.70 5.78 -13.76
N ASP A 150 -8.78 6.73 -13.92
CA ASP A 150 -8.66 7.60 -15.09
C ASP A 150 -8.34 6.84 -16.38
N TYR A 151 -7.80 5.62 -16.27
CA TYR A 151 -7.36 4.80 -17.41
C TYR A 151 -8.11 3.45 -17.42
N PRO A 152 -9.40 3.43 -17.81
CA PRO A 152 -10.22 2.23 -17.82
C PRO A 152 -9.95 1.30 -19.02
N ASP A 153 -9.23 1.79 -20.04
CA ASP A 153 -9.02 1.05 -21.28
C ASP A 153 -8.20 -0.25 -21.07
N PRO A 154 -8.73 -1.43 -21.45
CA PRO A 154 -8.05 -2.70 -21.22
C PRO A 154 -6.67 -2.84 -21.87
N PHE A 155 -6.42 -2.18 -23.01
CA PHE A 155 -5.12 -2.25 -23.69
C PHE A 155 -4.06 -1.40 -23.00
N VAL A 156 -4.45 -0.20 -22.54
CA VAL A 156 -3.61 0.65 -21.69
C VAL A 156 -3.27 -0.07 -20.39
N ARG A 157 -4.25 -0.63 -19.69
CA ARG A 157 -4.03 -1.37 -18.44
C ARG A 157 -3.17 -2.62 -18.64
N PHE A 158 -3.40 -3.36 -19.73
CA PHE A 158 -2.52 -4.48 -20.11
C PHE A 158 -1.06 -4.02 -20.30
N SER A 159 -0.86 -2.87 -20.94
CA SER A 159 0.48 -2.30 -21.14
C SER A 159 1.15 -1.90 -19.83
N ALA A 160 0.39 -1.34 -18.88
CA ALA A 160 0.85 -1.06 -17.52
C ALA A 160 1.27 -2.34 -16.78
N VAL A 161 0.43 -3.38 -16.82
CA VAL A 161 0.75 -4.69 -16.22
C VAL A 161 1.99 -5.33 -16.86
N ARG A 162 2.16 -5.18 -18.18
CA ARG A 162 3.36 -5.66 -18.88
C ARG A 162 4.63 -4.97 -18.38
N LEU A 163 4.58 -3.68 -18.05
CA LEU A 163 5.71 -2.98 -17.42
C LEU A 163 6.05 -3.60 -16.06
N LEU A 164 5.04 -3.84 -15.22
CA LEU A 164 5.23 -4.48 -13.90
C LEU A 164 5.82 -5.90 -14.04
N ASP A 165 5.27 -6.74 -14.91
CA ASP A 165 5.68 -8.15 -15.05
C ASP A 165 7.09 -8.30 -15.64
N THR A 166 7.55 -7.35 -16.46
CA THR A 166 8.83 -7.47 -17.17
C THR A 166 9.97 -6.66 -16.56
N ARG A 167 9.68 -5.63 -15.75
CA ARG A 167 10.69 -4.66 -15.29
C ARG A 167 10.75 -4.46 -13.78
N ILE A 168 9.84 -5.05 -13.00
CA ILE A 168 9.77 -4.87 -11.54
C ILE A 168 9.97 -6.21 -10.84
N ASP A 169 11.01 -6.31 -10.02
CA ASP A 169 11.27 -7.43 -9.11
C ASP A 169 10.37 -7.38 -7.87
N ASP A 170 10.46 -8.40 -7.01
CA ASP A 170 9.62 -8.47 -5.81
C ASP A 170 10.04 -7.45 -4.73
N ASP A 171 11.31 -7.07 -4.68
CA ASP A 171 11.82 -6.08 -3.70
C ASP A 171 11.24 -4.68 -3.95
N ARG A 172 11.09 -4.29 -5.21
CA ARG A 172 10.38 -3.06 -5.59
C ARG A 172 8.85 -3.21 -5.58
N LEU A 173 8.32 -4.42 -5.71
CA LEU A 173 6.89 -4.69 -5.70
C LEU A 173 6.29 -4.64 -4.28
N LEU A 174 6.97 -5.23 -3.30
CA LEU A 174 6.47 -5.40 -1.94
C LEU A 174 6.07 -4.07 -1.25
N PRO A 175 6.84 -2.98 -1.34
CA PRO A 175 6.46 -1.70 -0.72
C PRO A 175 5.15 -1.11 -1.25
N VAL A 176 4.75 -1.48 -2.47
CA VAL A 176 3.59 -0.94 -3.18
C VAL A 176 2.51 -1.99 -3.47
N ILE A 177 2.65 -3.19 -2.90
CA ILE A 177 1.73 -4.31 -3.18
C ILE A 177 0.29 -3.98 -2.78
N LEU A 178 0.10 -3.17 -1.73
CA LEU A 178 -1.23 -2.71 -1.34
C LEU A 178 -1.89 -1.95 -2.48
N GLN A 179 -1.22 -0.95 -3.06
CA GLN A 179 -1.75 -0.12 -4.15
C GLN A 179 -2.12 -0.98 -5.36
N ILE A 180 -1.30 -1.98 -5.69
CA ILE A 180 -1.54 -2.88 -6.82
C ILE A 180 -2.74 -3.81 -6.54
N VAL A 181 -2.87 -4.34 -5.32
CA VAL A 181 -4.05 -5.13 -4.90
C VAL A 181 -5.32 -4.28 -4.92
N GLN A 182 -5.22 -3.00 -4.54
CA GLN A 182 -6.35 -2.07 -4.60
C GLN A 182 -6.73 -1.69 -6.04
N ALA A 183 -5.76 -1.59 -6.95
CA ALA A 183 -6.01 -1.26 -8.35
C ALA A 183 -6.89 -2.28 -9.10
N VAL A 184 -7.02 -3.51 -8.58
CA VAL A 184 -7.95 -4.53 -9.11
C VAL A 184 -9.42 -4.09 -8.99
N LYS A 185 -9.72 -3.12 -8.10
CA LYS A 185 -11.04 -2.48 -8.01
C LYS A 185 -11.40 -1.66 -9.25
N ASN A 186 -10.40 -1.21 -10.01
CA ASN A 186 -10.59 -0.42 -11.23
C ASN A 186 -10.72 -1.30 -12.49
N GLU A 187 -10.55 -2.63 -12.36
CA GLU A 187 -10.65 -3.54 -13.50
C GLU A 187 -12.10 -3.79 -13.89
N PRO A 188 -12.47 -3.65 -15.18
CA PRO A 188 -13.86 -3.82 -15.63
C PRO A 188 -14.35 -5.26 -15.50
N TYR A 189 -13.45 -6.24 -15.55
CA TYR A 189 -13.76 -7.67 -15.50
C TYR A 189 -12.99 -8.37 -14.36
N HIS A 190 -13.52 -9.49 -13.88
CA HIS A 190 -12.84 -10.31 -12.87
C HIS A 190 -11.55 -10.92 -13.43
N ASP A 191 -11.62 -11.47 -14.64
CA ASP A 191 -10.45 -11.90 -15.38
C ASP A 191 -9.82 -10.70 -16.08
N SER A 192 -8.64 -10.30 -15.62
CA SER A 192 -7.89 -9.15 -16.12
C SER A 192 -6.40 -9.45 -16.10
N ALA A 193 -5.63 -8.67 -16.86
CA ALA A 193 -4.17 -8.77 -16.85
C ALA A 193 -3.61 -8.57 -15.43
N LEU A 194 -4.15 -7.59 -14.69
CA LEU A 194 -3.72 -7.27 -13.34
C LEU A 194 -4.03 -8.40 -12.34
N ALA A 195 -5.23 -8.98 -12.42
CA ALA A 195 -5.60 -10.14 -11.60
C ALA A 195 -4.67 -11.34 -11.84
N ARG A 196 -4.38 -11.65 -13.10
CA ARG A 196 -3.45 -12.73 -13.48
C ARG A 196 -2.02 -12.45 -13.02
N PHE A 197 -1.55 -11.22 -13.16
CA PHE A 197 -0.24 -10.79 -12.67
C PHE A 197 -0.10 -10.98 -11.16
N LEU A 198 -1.07 -10.48 -10.38
CA LEU A 198 -1.07 -10.64 -8.92
C LEU A 198 -1.07 -12.10 -8.50
N LEU A 199 -1.91 -12.94 -9.11
CA LEU A 199 -1.93 -14.37 -8.83
C LEU A 199 -0.59 -15.04 -9.18
N LYS A 200 -0.04 -14.76 -10.37
CA LYS A 200 1.25 -15.28 -10.81
C LYS A 200 2.36 -14.93 -9.82
N ARG A 201 2.50 -13.64 -9.47
CA ARG A 201 3.56 -13.18 -8.56
C ARG A 201 3.38 -13.73 -7.14
N SER A 202 2.15 -13.74 -6.64
CA SER A 202 1.81 -14.28 -5.32
C SER A 202 2.10 -15.78 -5.18
N LEU A 203 1.94 -16.54 -6.27
CA LEU A 203 2.24 -17.99 -6.28
C LEU A 203 3.73 -18.29 -6.49
N LEU A 204 4.49 -17.37 -7.10
CA LEU A 204 5.92 -17.51 -7.30
C LEU A 204 6.75 -17.06 -6.09
N ASN A 205 6.23 -16.10 -5.30
CA ASN A 205 6.87 -15.58 -4.11
C ASN A 205 5.89 -15.58 -2.94
N GLN A 206 6.19 -16.39 -1.93
CA GLN A 206 5.33 -16.60 -0.78
C GLN A 206 5.18 -15.35 0.12
N GLN A 207 6.17 -14.46 0.16
CA GLN A 207 6.05 -13.18 0.87
C GLN A 207 5.09 -12.24 0.14
N VAL A 208 5.15 -12.17 -1.20
CA VAL A 208 4.17 -11.44 -2.00
C VAL A 208 2.77 -12.05 -1.80
N GLY A 209 2.66 -13.38 -1.84
CA GLY A 209 1.42 -14.10 -1.62
C GLY A 209 0.81 -13.88 -0.23
N HIS A 210 1.65 -13.75 0.80
CA HIS A 210 1.23 -13.41 2.15
C HIS A 210 0.53 -12.05 2.22
N TYR A 211 1.16 -10.99 1.70
CA TYR A 211 0.56 -9.65 1.71
C TYR A 211 -0.64 -9.54 0.76
N PHE A 212 -0.56 -10.18 -0.42
CA PHE A 212 -1.71 -10.32 -1.33
C PHE A 212 -2.93 -10.93 -0.62
N TYR A 213 -2.72 -12.02 0.14
CA TYR A 213 -3.79 -12.68 0.88
C TYR A 213 -4.43 -11.73 1.89
N TRP A 214 -3.63 -11.11 2.76
CA TRP A 214 -4.17 -10.26 3.82
C TRP A 214 -4.84 -8.99 3.31
N HIS A 215 -4.24 -8.32 2.32
CA HIS A 215 -4.86 -7.15 1.69
C HIS A 215 -6.17 -7.50 0.97
N SER A 216 -6.24 -8.65 0.30
CA SER A 216 -7.48 -9.12 -0.33
C SER A 216 -8.54 -9.54 0.70
N ARG A 217 -8.14 -10.22 1.79
CA ARG A 217 -9.03 -10.68 2.84
C ARG A 217 -9.72 -9.52 3.55
N ALA A 218 -8.99 -8.44 3.82
CA ALA A 218 -9.52 -7.23 4.47
C ALA A 218 -10.70 -6.60 3.69
N GLU A 219 -10.81 -6.87 2.38
CA GLU A 219 -11.86 -6.34 1.51
C GLU A 219 -13.11 -7.24 1.42
N LEU A 220 -13.10 -8.45 2.02
CA LEU A 220 -14.20 -9.41 1.88
C LEU A 220 -15.51 -8.97 2.52
N LYS A 221 -15.47 -8.03 3.48
CA LYS A 221 -16.68 -7.43 4.06
C LYS A 221 -17.23 -6.27 3.24
N ASN A 222 -16.52 -5.81 2.21
CA ASN A 222 -17.01 -4.81 1.28
C ASN A 222 -17.94 -5.48 0.23
N PRO A 223 -19.26 -5.24 0.25
CA PRO A 223 -20.20 -5.92 -0.66
C PRO A 223 -19.88 -5.67 -2.13
N GLN A 224 -19.29 -4.51 -2.45
CA GLN A 224 -18.97 -4.11 -3.80
C GLN A 224 -17.85 -4.96 -4.43
N TYR A 225 -16.88 -5.39 -3.61
CA TYR A 225 -15.67 -6.08 -4.10
C TYR A 225 -15.52 -7.51 -3.58
N LYS A 226 -16.40 -7.96 -2.68
CA LYS A 226 -16.38 -9.29 -2.06
C LYS A 226 -16.26 -10.43 -3.07
N VAL A 227 -17.03 -10.39 -4.17
CA VAL A 227 -17.00 -11.44 -5.20
C VAL A 227 -15.63 -11.49 -5.87
N ARG A 228 -15.10 -10.33 -6.27
CA ARG A 228 -13.81 -10.20 -6.96
C ARG A 228 -12.66 -10.71 -6.08
N TYR A 229 -12.54 -10.22 -4.85
CA TYR A 229 -11.50 -10.68 -3.94
C TYR A 229 -11.72 -12.13 -3.49
N GLY A 230 -12.98 -12.58 -3.36
CA GLY A 230 -13.30 -13.98 -3.08
C GLY A 230 -12.78 -14.94 -4.16
N LEU A 231 -13.02 -14.62 -5.44
CA LEU A 231 -12.52 -15.42 -6.57
C LEU A 231 -10.99 -15.46 -6.62
N LEU A 232 -10.34 -14.31 -6.39
CA LEU A 232 -8.88 -14.20 -6.33
C LEU A 232 -8.29 -15.04 -5.20
N LEU A 233 -8.86 -14.95 -4.01
CA LEU A 233 -8.42 -15.73 -2.85
C LEU A 233 -8.67 -17.22 -3.05
N GLU A 234 -9.80 -17.62 -3.63
CA GLU A 234 -10.07 -19.02 -3.96
C GLU A 234 -9.02 -19.57 -4.92
N ALA A 235 -8.70 -18.82 -5.98
CA ALA A 235 -7.68 -19.21 -6.94
C ALA A 235 -6.30 -19.34 -6.27
N TYR A 236 -5.91 -18.38 -5.45
CA TYR A 236 -4.62 -18.42 -4.74
C TYR A 236 -4.53 -19.58 -3.74
N LEU A 237 -5.53 -19.76 -2.87
CA LEU A 237 -5.55 -20.81 -1.85
C LEU A 237 -5.55 -22.23 -2.45
N ARG A 238 -6.05 -22.38 -3.68
CA ARG A 238 -6.00 -23.66 -4.42
C ARG A 238 -4.59 -24.06 -4.84
N TYR A 239 -3.67 -23.10 -4.99
CA TYR A 239 -2.33 -23.32 -5.57
C TYR A 239 -1.16 -22.86 -4.69
N CYS A 240 -1.39 -22.22 -3.54
CA CYS A 240 -0.30 -21.79 -2.64
C CYS A 240 0.33 -22.92 -1.79
N GLY A 241 -0.06 -24.17 -2.04
CA GLY A 241 0.53 -25.35 -1.43
C GLY A 241 0.28 -25.45 0.08
N GLU A 242 1.29 -25.95 0.80
CA GLU A 242 1.23 -26.13 2.27
C GLU A 242 1.02 -24.81 3.01
N TYR A 243 1.36 -23.68 2.40
CA TYR A 243 1.19 -22.37 3.01
C TYR A 243 -0.29 -22.01 3.27
N ALA A 244 -1.23 -22.66 2.61
CA ALA A 244 -2.65 -22.55 2.93
C ALA A 244 -2.95 -22.93 4.40
N GLU A 245 -2.22 -23.91 4.96
CA GLU A 245 -2.38 -24.31 6.35
C GLU A 245 -1.88 -23.24 7.33
N ASP A 246 -0.74 -22.61 7.02
CA ASP A 246 -0.19 -21.50 7.80
C ASP A 246 -1.14 -20.30 7.82
N LEU A 247 -1.67 -19.91 6.66
CA LEU A 247 -2.69 -18.88 6.56
C LEU A 247 -3.93 -19.26 7.37
N GLY A 248 -4.36 -20.52 7.30
CA GLY A 248 -5.45 -21.05 8.12
C GLY A 248 -5.19 -20.93 9.62
N ARG A 249 -3.95 -21.17 10.09
CA ARG A 249 -3.56 -20.96 11.49
C ARG A 249 -3.66 -19.49 11.86
N GLN A 250 -3.07 -18.61 11.04
CA GLN A 250 -3.12 -17.16 11.28
C GLN A 250 -4.55 -16.63 11.37
N VAL A 251 -5.44 -17.06 10.47
CA VAL A 251 -6.86 -16.67 10.50
C VAL A 251 -7.53 -17.11 11.80
N ARG A 252 -7.33 -18.38 12.22
CA ARG A 252 -7.86 -18.85 13.50
C ARG A 252 -7.31 -18.05 14.69
N SER A 253 -6.04 -17.69 14.68
CA SER A 253 -5.43 -16.83 15.70
C SER A 253 -6.12 -15.47 15.76
N VAL A 254 -6.26 -14.80 14.61
CA VAL A 254 -6.92 -13.49 14.50
C VAL A 254 -8.38 -13.57 14.95
N ASP A 255 -9.13 -14.59 14.52
CA ASP A 255 -10.53 -14.77 14.92
C ASP A 255 -10.67 -14.95 16.45
N LYS A 256 -9.73 -15.66 17.10
CA LYS A 256 -9.68 -15.76 18.57
C LYS A 256 -9.38 -14.40 19.20
N LEU A 257 -8.44 -13.62 18.65
CA LEU A 257 -8.15 -12.28 19.17
C LEU A 257 -9.35 -11.34 19.06
N ILE A 258 -10.12 -11.40 17.96
CA ILE A 258 -11.37 -10.65 17.80
C ILE A 258 -12.33 -10.99 18.95
N TYR A 259 -12.62 -12.28 19.17
CA TYR A 259 -13.53 -12.71 20.21
C TYR A 259 -13.06 -12.33 21.63
N ILE A 260 -11.75 -12.43 21.90
CA ILE A 260 -11.18 -12.00 23.19
C ILE A 260 -11.35 -10.49 23.39
N ALA A 261 -11.09 -9.69 22.36
CA ALA A 261 -11.28 -8.25 22.43
C ALA A 261 -12.75 -7.88 22.64
N GLU A 262 -13.69 -8.57 21.99
CA GLU A 262 -15.13 -8.38 22.20
C GLU A 262 -15.56 -8.73 23.63
N ILE A 263 -15.05 -9.82 24.22
CA ILE A 263 -15.27 -10.12 25.65
C ILE A 263 -14.80 -8.94 26.50
N ILE A 264 -13.55 -8.52 26.32
CA ILE A 264 -12.92 -7.47 27.14
C ILE A 264 -13.64 -6.13 26.99
N GLN A 265 -14.12 -5.80 25.79
CA GLN A 265 -14.88 -4.58 25.54
C GLN A 265 -16.24 -4.60 26.24
N ASN A 266 -16.86 -5.77 26.35
CA ASN A 266 -18.15 -5.96 27.01
C ASN A 266 -18.04 -6.26 28.53
N SER A 267 -16.84 -6.46 29.07
CA SER A 267 -16.61 -6.71 30.49
C SER A 267 -16.93 -5.50 31.36
N THR A 268 -17.47 -5.78 32.55
CA THR A 268 -17.79 -4.82 33.60
C THR A 268 -16.54 -4.27 34.28
N HIS A 269 -16.69 -3.18 35.05
CA HIS A 269 -15.61 -2.62 35.84
C HIS A 269 -15.06 -3.60 36.88
N ASP A 270 -15.93 -4.41 37.51
CA ASP A 270 -15.54 -5.37 38.55
C ASP A 270 -14.72 -6.53 37.96
N GLU A 271 -15.11 -7.06 36.80
CA GLU A 271 -14.33 -8.09 36.09
C GLU A 271 -12.94 -7.59 35.69
N LEU A 272 -12.85 -6.31 35.33
CA LEU A 272 -11.61 -5.66 34.94
C LEU A 272 -10.85 -5.05 36.11
N TYR A 273 -11.23 -5.33 37.36
CA TYR A 273 -10.46 -4.90 38.52
C TYR A 273 -9.02 -5.45 38.47
N ASN A 274 -8.86 -6.74 38.14
CA ASN A 274 -7.57 -7.37 37.86
C ASN A 274 -7.43 -7.68 36.37
N GLN A 275 -7.21 -6.64 35.55
CA GLN A 275 -7.09 -6.75 34.10
C GLN A 275 -6.07 -7.80 33.65
N LYS A 276 -4.89 -7.85 34.30
CA LYS A 276 -3.83 -8.81 33.93
C LYS A 276 -4.26 -10.26 34.21
N GLY A 277 -4.82 -10.52 35.40
CA GLY A 277 -5.32 -11.85 35.75
C GLY A 277 -6.50 -12.29 34.89
N TYR A 278 -7.42 -11.37 34.59
CA TYR A 278 -8.58 -11.63 33.74
C TYR A 278 -8.18 -11.94 32.30
N LEU A 279 -7.29 -11.14 31.71
CA LEU A 279 -6.75 -11.40 30.38
C LEU A 279 -6.01 -12.74 30.33
N ALA A 280 -5.15 -13.03 31.31
CA ALA A 280 -4.44 -14.31 31.38
C ALA A 280 -5.43 -15.48 31.45
N HIS A 281 -6.46 -15.41 32.31
CA HIS A 281 -7.49 -16.42 32.41
C HIS A 281 -8.19 -16.70 31.08
N ILE A 282 -8.56 -15.66 30.32
CA ILE A 282 -9.18 -15.79 28.99
C ILE A 282 -8.20 -16.42 27.99
N LEU A 283 -6.96 -15.93 27.93
CA LEU A 283 -5.93 -16.42 27.02
C LEU A 283 -5.59 -17.90 27.24
N THR A 284 -5.65 -18.37 28.49
CA THR A 284 -5.36 -19.77 28.86
C THR A 284 -6.53 -20.74 28.66
N ARG A 285 -7.70 -20.28 28.20
CA ARG A 285 -8.83 -21.18 27.93
C ARG A 285 -8.45 -22.23 26.89
N GLU A 286 -8.98 -23.44 27.06
CA GLU A 286 -8.78 -24.52 26.10
C GLU A 286 -9.25 -24.10 24.70
N GLY A 287 -8.42 -24.34 23.70
CA GLY A 287 -8.62 -23.90 22.32
C GLY A 287 -8.22 -22.45 22.03
N TYR A 288 -7.89 -21.62 23.03
CA TYR A 288 -7.39 -20.25 22.82
C TYR A 288 -5.88 -20.27 22.74
N ILE A 289 -5.22 -20.73 23.82
CA ILE A 289 -3.76 -20.74 23.92
C ILE A 289 -3.11 -21.52 22.76
N GLN A 290 -3.70 -22.65 22.34
CA GLN A 290 -3.17 -23.46 21.24
C GLN A 290 -3.26 -22.76 19.88
N ASN A 291 -4.26 -21.90 19.66
CA ASN A 291 -4.40 -21.13 18.43
C ASN A 291 -3.61 -19.82 18.46
N LEU A 292 -3.07 -19.41 19.61
CA LEU A 292 -2.34 -18.15 19.79
C LEU A 292 -0.83 -18.36 19.92
N GLN A 293 -0.30 -19.51 19.54
CA GLN A 293 1.13 -19.84 19.64
C GLN A 293 1.60 -20.65 18.43
N TYR A 294 2.90 -20.59 18.13
CA TYR A 294 3.57 -21.36 17.07
C TYR A 294 2.96 -21.15 15.68
N PHE A 295 2.92 -19.89 15.26
CA PHE A 295 2.44 -19.50 13.94
C PHE A 295 3.24 -18.32 13.40
N ARG A 296 3.33 -18.21 12.07
CA ARG A 296 3.97 -17.07 11.42
C ARG A 296 3.16 -15.78 11.63
N SER A 297 3.82 -14.67 11.90
CA SER A 297 3.17 -13.38 12.12
C SER A 297 2.40 -12.93 10.86
N PRO A 298 1.16 -12.41 11.01
CA PRO A 298 0.46 -11.73 9.92
C PRO A 298 1.11 -10.41 9.50
N VAL A 299 1.80 -9.73 10.41
CA VAL A 299 2.36 -8.39 10.14
C VAL A 299 3.66 -8.47 9.35
N ASP A 300 4.47 -9.49 9.64
CA ASP A 300 5.75 -9.73 8.98
C ASP A 300 5.89 -11.22 8.67
N TYR A 301 5.93 -11.51 7.38
CA TYR A 301 6.10 -12.87 6.87
C TYR A 301 7.36 -13.55 7.43
N ASN A 302 8.44 -12.84 7.73
CA ASN A 302 9.70 -13.45 8.17
C ASN A 302 9.73 -13.81 9.66
N ILE A 303 8.71 -13.44 10.42
CA ILE A 303 8.66 -13.64 11.88
C ILE A 303 7.80 -14.86 12.23
N GLU A 304 8.37 -15.78 12.99
CA GLU A 304 7.64 -16.88 13.64
C GLU A 304 7.35 -16.54 15.10
N LEU A 305 6.07 -16.55 15.48
CA LEU A 305 5.60 -16.31 16.84
C LEU A 305 5.57 -17.64 17.59
N GLY A 306 6.41 -17.78 18.60
CA GLY A 306 6.52 -18.96 19.45
C GLY A 306 5.47 -19.00 20.56
N GLN A 307 5.92 -19.19 21.80
CA GLN A 307 5.05 -19.24 22.98
C GLN A 307 4.59 -17.85 23.39
N LEU A 308 3.32 -17.74 23.76
CA LEU A 308 2.75 -16.51 24.30
C LEU A 308 3.25 -16.30 25.73
N VAL A 309 3.88 -15.16 25.98
CA VAL A 309 4.45 -14.79 27.28
C VAL A 309 3.40 -14.02 28.10
N LEU A 310 2.49 -14.78 28.73
CA LEU A 310 1.30 -14.26 29.42
C LEU A 310 1.59 -13.13 30.40
N ASP A 311 2.73 -13.18 31.09
CA ASP A 311 3.11 -12.17 32.07
C ASP A 311 3.35 -10.77 31.49
N HIS A 312 3.59 -10.69 30.19
CA HIS A 312 3.78 -9.44 29.46
C HIS A 312 2.58 -9.05 28.60
N CYS A 313 1.55 -9.88 28.54
CA CYS A 313 0.29 -9.55 27.90
C CYS A 313 -0.51 -8.59 28.78
N ARG A 314 -1.13 -7.56 28.19
CA ARG A 314 -1.92 -6.57 28.93
C ARG A 314 -3.00 -5.92 28.07
N ILE A 315 -4.05 -5.44 28.74
CA ILE A 315 -5.08 -4.59 28.15
C ILE A 315 -4.56 -3.15 28.18
N MET A 316 -4.59 -2.46 27.05
CA MET A 316 -4.19 -1.04 26.98
C MET A 316 -5.33 -0.12 27.44
N SER A 317 -4.97 1.03 28.00
CA SER A 317 -5.92 1.95 28.65
C SER A 317 -6.74 2.83 27.70
N SER A 318 -6.65 2.65 26.39
CA SER A 318 -7.41 3.44 25.41
C SER A 318 -8.86 2.94 25.28
N ALA A 319 -9.73 3.77 24.68
CA ALA A 319 -11.19 3.54 24.65
C ALA A 319 -11.60 2.17 24.09
N ARG A 320 -10.91 1.67 23.06
CA ARG A 320 -11.18 0.37 22.43
C ARG A 320 -10.52 -0.82 23.13
N ARG A 321 -9.82 -0.61 24.26
CA ARG A 321 -9.10 -1.63 25.03
C ARG A 321 -8.22 -2.57 24.16
N PRO A 322 -7.28 -2.06 23.34
CA PRO A 322 -6.37 -2.89 22.54
C PRO A 322 -5.60 -3.89 23.40
N LEU A 323 -5.22 -5.02 22.80
CA LEU A 323 -4.46 -6.07 23.45
C LEU A 323 -2.99 -5.92 23.09
N TRP A 324 -2.13 -5.72 24.09
CA TRP A 324 -0.69 -5.87 23.93
C TRP A 324 -0.32 -7.32 24.20
N LEU A 325 0.27 -7.98 23.23
CA LEU A 325 0.59 -9.40 23.26
C LEU A 325 2.07 -9.61 22.98
N ARG A 326 2.71 -10.50 23.74
CA ARG A 326 4.13 -10.83 23.59
C ARG A 326 4.30 -12.32 23.33
N TRP A 327 5.11 -12.65 22.34
CA TRP A 327 5.54 -14.02 22.03
C TRP A 327 7.05 -14.16 22.18
N THR A 328 7.51 -15.37 22.48
CA THR A 328 8.91 -15.75 22.19
C THR A 328 9.12 -15.77 20.68
N ASN A 329 10.35 -15.50 20.26
CA ASN A 329 10.75 -15.67 18.86
C ASN A 329 10.90 -17.17 18.56
N GLY A 330 10.20 -17.67 17.54
CA GLY A 330 10.23 -19.07 17.13
C GLY A 330 11.51 -19.51 16.40
N SER A 331 12.37 -18.56 16.01
CA SER A 331 13.65 -18.85 15.35
C SER A 331 14.65 -19.52 16.28
N GLU A 332 15.40 -20.50 15.76
CA GLU A 332 16.53 -21.13 16.46
C GLU A 332 17.63 -20.12 16.83
N TYR A 333 17.72 -18.99 16.11
CA TYR A 333 18.69 -17.92 16.36
C TYR A 333 18.13 -16.76 17.19
N ALA A 334 16.98 -16.95 17.85
CA ALA A 334 16.30 -15.92 18.62
C ALA A 334 17.21 -15.17 19.61
N GLU A 335 18.14 -15.89 20.26
CA GLU A 335 19.08 -15.33 21.25
C GLU A 335 20.09 -14.34 20.64
N HIS A 336 20.41 -14.48 19.36
CA HIS A 336 21.32 -13.59 18.64
C HIS A 336 20.64 -12.35 18.05
N TYR A 337 19.31 -12.34 18.00
CA TYR A 337 18.50 -11.23 17.52
C TYR A 337 17.61 -10.71 18.65
N PHE A 338 16.30 -10.73 18.43
CA PHE A 338 15.34 -10.41 19.48
C PHE A 338 14.69 -11.68 20.01
N PRO A 339 14.74 -11.92 21.33
CA PRO A 339 14.17 -13.13 21.93
C PRO A 339 12.64 -13.14 21.96
N THR A 340 12.02 -11.97 21.79
CA THR A 340 10.57 -11.81 21.82
C THR A 340 10.07 -10.86 20.74
N PHE A 341 8.80 -11.02 20.37
CA PHE A 341 8.06 -10.10 19.51
C PHE A 341 6.78 -9.66 20.20
N ASP A 342 6.46 -8.38 20.04
CA ASP A 342 5.30 -7.75 20.66
C ASP A 342 4.41 -7.21 19.54
N LEU A 343 3.13 -7.55 19.57
CA LEU A 343 2.12 -6.99 18.69
C LEU A 343 1.00 -6.37 19.52
N ILE A 344 0.45 -5.27 19.01
CA ILE A 344 -0.79 -4.68 19.50
C ILE A 344 -1.92 -5.14 18.58
N PHE A 345 -2.89 -5.85 19.13
CA PHE A 345 -4.13 -6.16 18.43
C PHE A 345 -5.18 -5.10 18.75
N LYS A 346 -5.77 -4.51 17.72
CA LYS A 346 -6.88 -3.56 17.81
C LYS A 346 -8.14 -4.15 17.18
N ASN A 347 -9.26 -4.00 17.89
CA ASN A 347 -10.59 -4.34 17.41
C ASN A 347 -11.53 -3.14 17.60
N GLY A 348 -12.20 -2.74 16.52
CA GLY A 348 -13.08 -1.57 16.48
C GLY A 348 -12.47 -0.29 15.90
N ASP A 349 -11.22 -0.35 15.41
CA ASP A 349 -10.52 0.74 14.73
C ASP A 349 -10.12 0.31 13.31
N ASP A 350 -10.33 1.17 12.32
CA ASP A 350 -9.94 0.92 10.93
C ASP A 350 -8.47 1.29 10.69
N LEU A 351 -7.60 0.29 10.59
CA LEU A 351 -6.16 0.47 10.42
C LEU A 351 -5.72 0.70 8.97
N ARG A 352 -6.64 0.77 8.00
CA ARG A 352 -6.27 0.99 6.59
C ARG A 352 -5.61 2.35 6.37
N GLN A 353 -6.01 3.38 7.12
CA GLN A 353 -5.38 4.70 7.05
C GLN A 353 -3.96 4.67 7.63
N ASP A 354 -3.77 4.04 8.80
CA ASP A 354 -2.45 3.86 9.41
C ASP A 354 -1.50 3.08 8.48
N MET A 355 -1.98 2.00 7.86
CA MET A 355 -1.21 1.22 6.88
C MET A 355 -0.74 2.09 5.72
N LEU A 356 -1.65 2.88 5.13
CA LEU A 356 -1.33 3.75 4.01
C LEU A 356 -0.30 4.82 4.40
N ALA A 357 -0.46 5.44 5.58
CA ALA A 357 0.50 6.42 6.08
C ALA A 357 1.90 5.81 6.27
N LEU A 358 1.99 4.61 6.84
CA LEU A 358 3.28 3.90 7.03
C LEU A 358 3.93 3.50 5.70
N GLN A 359 3.14 3.11 4.69
CA GLN A 359 3.66 2.87 3.34
C GLN A 359 4.19 4.14 2.68
N PHE A 360 3.51 5.29 2.84
CA PHE A 360 4.05 6.56 2.37
C PHE A 360 5.39 6.89 3.04
N ILE A 361 5.49 6.69 4.37
CA ILE A 361 6.75 6.88 5.10
C ILE A 361 7.84 5.96 4.54
N GLN A 362 7.53 4.70 4.25
CA GLN A 362 8.48 3.75 3.67
C GLN A 362 8.93 4.18 2.26
N MET A 363 8.01 4.65 1.41
CA MET A 363 8.36 5.15 0.08
C MET A 363 9.23 6.41 0.16
N ILE A 364 8.92 7.34 1.05
CA ILE A 364 9.72 8.54 1.29
C ILE A 364 11.13 8.17 1.78
N ASP A 365 11.24 7.19 2.68
CA ASP A 365 12.52 6.65 3.15
C ASP A 365 13.36 6.07 2.01
N ILE A 366 12.75 5.31 1.11
CA ILE A 366 13.41 4.75 -0.09
C ILE A 366 13.92 5.88 -0.99
N ILE A 367 13.10 6.90 -1.24
CA ILE A 367 13.46 8.05 -2.09
C ILE A 367 14.63 8.82 -1.48
N TRP A 368 14.54 9.19 -0.20
CA TRP A 368 15.61 9.93 0.47
C TRP A 368 16.91 9.13 0.52
N LYS A 369 16.86 7.83 0.80
CA LYS A 369 18.05 6.97 0.77
C LYS A 369 18.67 6.85 -0.62
N ALA A 370 17.86 6.81 -1.68
CA ALA A 370 18.35 6.81 -3.05
C ALA A 370 19.14 8.10 -3.39
N ASP A 371 18.73 9.24 -2.79
CA ASP A 371 19.43 10.53 -2.89
C ASP A 371 20.56 10.71 -1.86
N GLY A 372 20.94 9.64 -1.15
CA GLY A 372 22.03 9.65 -0.16
C GLY A 372 21.66 10.27 1.19
N LEU A 373 20.37 10.45 1.48
CA LEU A 373 19.85 11.05 2.71
C LEU A 373 19.17 9.98 3.58
N ASP A 374 19.92 9.32 4.46
CA ASP A 374 19.35 8.40 5.45
C ASP A 374 18.86 9.16 6.69
N LEU A 375 17.58 9.53 6.72
CA LEU A 375 16.95 10.18 7.89
C LEU A 375 16.54 9.19 8.99
N SER A 376 16.91 7.91 8.88
CA SER A 376 16.64 6.91 9.90
C SER A 376 15.16 6.86 10.28
N LEU A 377 14.27 6.75 9.30
CA LEU A 377 12.84 6.55 9.54
C LEU A 377 12.57 5.12 10.06
N LEU A 378 11.45 4.95 10.77
CA LEU A 378 11.02 3.64 11.30
C LEU A 378 9.54 3.39 10.96
N PRO A 379 9.23 2.99 9.71
CA PRO A 379 7.90 2.52 9.35
C PRO A 379 7.68 1.12 9.97
N TYR A 380 7.09 1.07 11.15
CA TYR A 380 6.75 -0.20 11.82
C TYR A 380 5.62 -0.93 11.10
N GLY A 381 5.57 -2.26 11.27
CA GLY A 381 4.54 -3.08 10.66
C GLY A 381 3.12 -2.72 11.14
N CYS A 382 2.19 -2.60 10.21
CA CYS A 382 0.77 -2.42 10.48
C CYS A 382 -0.02 -3.20 9.44
N LEU A 383 -0.99 -4.00 9.89
CA LEU A 383 -1.82 -4.81 9.00
C LEU A 383 -3.27 -4.82 9.46
N ALA A 384 -4.18 -4.36 8.61
CA ALA A 384 -5.60 -4.59 8.71
C ALA A 384 -5.89 -6.04 8.34
N THR A 385 -6.42 -6.81 9.29
CA THR A 385 -6.71 -8.24 9.11
C THR A 385 -8.17 -8.49 8.73
N ASP A 386 -9.05 -7.56 9.09
CA ASP A 386 -10.49 -7.59 8.81
C ASP A 386 -11.05 -6.14 8.81
N ASN A 387 -12.35 -5.97 8.54
CA ASN A 387 -13.03 -4.68 8.68
C ASN A 387 -12.98 -4.20 10.13
N CYS A 388 -12.27 -3.09 10.36
CA CYS A 388 -12.06 -2.47 11.68
C CYS A 388 -11.29 -3.34 12.69
N SER A 389 -10.43 -4.26 12.24
CA SER A 389 -9.48 -4.93 13.13
C SER A 389 -8.13 -5.15 12.48
N GLY A 390 -7.09 -5.23 13.29
CA GLY A 390 -5.74 -5.51 12.80
C GLY A 390 -4.67 -5.50 13.87
N LEU A 391 -3.45 -5.64 13.39
CA LEU A 391 -2.25 -5.83 14.20
C LEU A 391 -1.26 -4.71 13.90
N ILE A 392 -0.59 -4.25 14.95
CA ILE A 392 0.46 -3.24 14.88
C ILE A 392 1.70 -3.82 15.55
N GLU A 393 2.83 -3.76 14.86
CA GLU A 393 4.14 -4.10 15.42
C GLU A 393 4.52 -3.10 16.52
N VAL A 394 5.00 -3.62 17.65
CA VAL A 394 5.55 -2.78 18.70
C VAL A 394 7.02 -2.50 18.43
N VAL A 395 7.35 -1.20 18.34
CA VAL A 395 8.74 -0.73 18.35
C VAL A 395 9.36 -1.00 19.72
N LYS A 396 10.40 -1.84 19.74
CA LYS A 396 11.08 -2.26 20.97
C LYS A 396 11.83 -1.09 21.61
N ASN A 397 11.92 -1.13 22.93
CA ASN A 397 12.67 -0.15 23.72
C ASN A 397 12.26 1.30 23.45
N ALA A 398 11.00 1.53 23.09
CA ALA A 398 10.45 2.85 22.81
C ALA A 398 9.47 3.29 23.89
N LYS A 399 9.44 4.60 24.16
CA LYS A 399 8.50 5.23 25.08
C LYS A 399 7.93 6.49 24.45
N THR A 400 6.68 6.80 24.78
CA THR A 400 6.07 8.09 24.42
C THR A 400 6.81 9.22 25.15
N ILE A 401 6.85 10.41 24.54
CA ILE A 401 7.43 11.60 25.18
C ILE A 401 6.77 11.86 26.55
N MET A 402 5.46 11.68 26.65
CA MET A 402 4.70 11.79 27.91
C MET A 402 5.24 10.83 28.98
N ASN A 403 5.48 9.57 28.63
CA ASN A 403 6.02 8.58 29.57
C ASN A 403 7.45 8.92 29.99
N ILE A 404 8.26 9.49 29.09
CA ILE A 404 9.62 9.95 29.41
C ILE A 404 9.57 11.13 30.39
N GLN A 405 8.69 12.10 30.16
CA GLN A 405 8.52 13.26 31.04
C GLN A 405 8.02 12.86 32.44
N LYS A 406 7.09 11.90 32.54
CA LYS A 406 6.57 11.37 33.81
C LYS A 406 7.62 10.63 34.65
N LEU A 407 8.68 10.07 34.05
CA LEU A 407 9.76 9.38 34.75
C LEU A 407 10.63 10.32 35.61
N GLY A 408 10.46 11.64 35.51
CA GLY A 408 11.18 12.66 36.30
C GLY A 408 10.80 12.76 37.79
N GLY A 409 9.89 11.92 38.29
CA GLY A 409 9.46 11.87 39.70
C GLY A 409 8.30 12.81 40.05
N LEU A 410 7.98 12.95 41.35
CA LEU A 410 6.85 13.73 41.88
C LEU A 410 6.83 15.22 41.44
N LYS A 411 7.98 15.79 41.05
CA LYS A 411 8.07 17.15 40.47
C LYS A 411 7.71 17.20 38.97
N GLY A 412 7.82 16.09 38.24
CA GLY A 412 7.51 15.98 36.81
C GLY A 412 6.01 15.94 36.47
N GLN A 413 5.14 15.77 37.46
CA GLN A 413 3.68 15.90 37.29
C GLN A 413 3.21 17.36 37.16
N PHE A 414 4.03 18.33 37.61
CA PHE A 414 3.63 19.74 37.69
C PHE A 414 4.54 20.69 36.90
N GLN A 415 5.71 20.24 36.42
CA GLN A 415 6.60 21.01 35.54
C GLN A 415 7.12 20.12 34.41
N PHE A 416 6.79 20.51 33.17
CA PHE A 416 7.39 19.92 31.97
C PHE A 416 8.89 20.28 31.95
N ASP A 417 9.73 19.36 32.38
CA ASP A 417 11.17 19.53 32.29
C ASP A 417 11.62 19.28 30.84
N ALA A 418 11.96 20.37 30.14
CA ALA A 418 12.47 20.33 28.77
C ALA A 418 13.76 19.48 28.63
N SER A 419 14.51 19.28 29.72
CA SER A 419 15.71 18.43 29.71
C SER A 419 15.41 16.94 29.86
N ALA A 420 14.18 16.53 30.19
CA ALA A 420 13.83 15.14 30.50
C ALA A 420 14.16 14.18 29.35
N LEU A 421 13.86 14.60 28.10
CA LEU A 421 14.15 13.79 26.92
C LEU A 421 15.66 13.60 26.72
N TYR A 422 16.43 14.69 26.78
CA TYR A 422 17.89 14.64 26.67
C TYR A 422 18.50 13.76 27.79
N ARG A 423 18.02 13.89 29.02
CA ARG A 423 18.48 13.08 30.16
C ARG A 423 18.16 11.60 29.98
N TRP A 424 17.00 11.28 29.41
CA TRP A 424 16.62 9.90 29.10
C TRP A 424 17.51 9.30 28.00
N ILE A 425 17.74 10.02 26.89
CA ILE A 425 18.66 9.59 25.82
C ILE A 425 20.08 9.42 26.39
N SER A 426 20.57 10.38 27.18
CA SER A 426 21.89 10.33 27.82
C SER A 426 22.06 9.14 28.76
N LYS A 427 21.02 8.81 29.53
CA LYS A 427 21.04 7.67 30.44
C LYS A 427 21.15 6.33 29.70
N ASN A 428 20.50 6.20 28.55
CA ASN A 428 20.52 4.96 27.76
C ASN A 428 21.77 4.85 26.86
N ASN A 429 22.48 5.96 26.61
CA ASN A 429 23.65 6.01 25.73
C ASN A 429 24.88 6.56 26.49
N PRO A 430 25.41 5.82 27.49
CA PRO A 430 26.53 6.29 28.30
C PRO A 430 27.82 6.39 27.49
N GLY A 431 28.54 7.51 27.67
CA GLY A 431 29.79 7.82 26.98
C GLY A 431 29.60 8.80 25.83
N ALA A 432 30.59 9.67 25.61
CA ALA A 432 30.51 10.80 24.69
C ALA A 432 30.16 10.38 23.24
N GLU A 433 30.80 9.33 22.71
CA GLU A 433 30.58 8.86 21.34
C GLU A 433 29.18 8.24 21.15
N LYS A 434 28.72 7.44 22.11
CA LYS A 434 27.38 6.84 22.06
C LYS A 434 26.30 7.90 22.15
N LEU A 435 26.46 8.86 23.06
CA LEU A 435 25.55 9.98 23.19
C LEU A 435 25.52 10.83 21.92
N LYS A 436 26.68 11.17 21.36
CA LYS A 436 26.77 11.91 20.08
C LYS A 436 26.02 11.18 18.97
N SER A 437 26.21 9.87 18.85
CA SER A 437 25.51 9.03 17.86
C SER A 437 24.00 9.00 18.08
N ALA A 438 23.55 8.93 19.34
CA ALA A 438 22.13 8.94 19.68
C ALA A 438 21.45 10.29 19.41
N ILE A 439 22.14 11.40 19.66
CA ILE A 439 21.65 12.76 19.34
C ILE A 439 21.61 13.00 17.83
N ASP A 440 22.62 12.51 17.09
CA ASP A 440 22.62 12.52 15.63
C ASP A 440 21.46 11.70 15.05
N LEU A 441 21.22 10.49 15.58
CA LEU A 441 20.07 9.66 15.22
C LEU A 441 18.73 10.37 15.49
N PHE A 442 18.58 10.97 16.68
CA PHE A 442 17.39 11.77 17.04
C PHE A 442 17.17 12.94 16.10
N THR A 443 18.24 13.64 15.73
CA THR A 443 18.15 14.83 14.87
C THR A 443 17.71 14.43 13.46
N ARG A 444 18.26 13.35 12.90
CA ARG A 444 17.88 12.83 11.59
C ARG A 444 16.44 12.33 11.56
N SER A 445 16.04 11.48 12.51
CA SER A 445 14.68 10.93 12.56
C SER A 445 13.65 12.03 12.79
N CYS A 446 13.93 12.96 13.71
CA CYS A 446 13.07 14.11 13.98
C CYS A 446 12.91 14.98 12.72
N ALA A 447 13.99 15.31 12.00
CA ALA A 447 13.92 16.07 10.76
C ALA A 447 13.03 15.36 9.72
N GLY A 448 13.21 14.05 9.54
CA GLY A 448 12.40 13.26 8.60
C GLY A 448 10.91 13.27 8.96
N TYR A 449 10.56 12.95 10.21
CA TYR A 449 9.17 12.96 10.66
C TYR A 449 8.54 14.37 10.67
N CYS A 450 9.31 15.45 10.90
CA CYS A 450 8.83 16.82 10.77
C CYS A 450 8.39 17.14 9.33
N VAL A 451 9.19 16.77 8.32
CA VAL A 451 8.82 16.98 6.91
C VAL A 451 7.63 16.10 6.52
N ILE A 452 7.66 14.81 6.88
CA ILE A 452 6.58 13.87 6.57
C ILE A 452 5.25 14.33 7.15
N THR A 453 5.21 14.67 8.43
CA THR A 453 3.97 15.06 9.11
C THR A 453 3.39 16.35 8.52
N TYR A 454 4.26 17.27 8.07
CA TYR A 454 3.85 18.46 7.34
C TYR A 454 3.26 18.13 5.95
N VAL A 455 3.99 17.37 5.12
CA VAL A 455 3.60 17.03 3.74
C VAL A 455 2.31 16.19 3.71
N LEU A 456 2.21 15.18 4.60
CA LEU A 456 1.04 14.31 4.69
C LEU A 456 -0.13 14.93 5.48
N GLY A 457 0.07 16.11 6.08
CA GLY A 457 -0.97 16.76 6.88
C GLY A 457 -1.38 15.97 8.13
N VAL A 458 -0.46 15.24 8.76
CA VAL A 458 -0.75 14.43 9.96
C VAL A 458 -1.00 15.36 11.15
N ALA A 459 -2.27 15.52 11.50
CA ALA A 459 -2.71 16.39 12.58
C ALA A 459 -2.60 15.73 13.97
N ASP A 460 -2.98 16.50 15.00
CA ASP A 460 -3.10 16.06 16.39
C ASP A 460 -1.82 15.43 16.96
N ARG A 461 -0.66 16.07 16.73
CA ARG A 461 0.62 15.61 17.29
C ARG A 461 0.75 16.08 18.74
N HIS A 462 0.89 15.14 19.68
CA HIS A 462 1.02 15.42 21.11
C HIS A 462 1.95 14.40 21.79
N PRO A 463 2.45 14.66 23.02
CA PRO A 463 3.47 13.83 23.66
C PRO A 463 3.11 12.34 23.87
N ASP A 464 1.85 11.95 23.77
CA ASP A 464 1.41 10.55 23.88
C ASP A 464 1.45 9.77 22.56
N ASN A 465 1.55 10.46 21.41
CA ASN A 465 1.62 9.81 20.10
C ASN A 465 2.94 10.06 19.34
N ILE A 466 3.91 10.69 20.00
CA ILE A 466 5.30 10.75 19.58
C ILE A 466 6.11 9.85 20.50
N MET A 467 6.89 8.94 19.93
CA MET A 467 7.72 7.98 20.65
C MET A 467 9.18 8.18 20.30
N VAL A 468 10.07 7.86 21.24
CA VAL A 468 11.52 7.81 21.04
C VAL A 468 12.04 6.50 21.58
N ASN A 469 12.94 5.85 20.85
CA ASN A 469 13.58 4.61 21.30
C ASN A 469 14.88 4.86 22.07
N GLU A 470 15.35 3.86 22.81
CA GLU A 470 16.54 3.99 23.67
C GLU A 470 17.82 4.36 22.89
N ARG A 471 17.86 4.13 21.58
CA ARG A 471 18.98 4.55 20.70
C ARG A 471 18.91 6.03 20.32
N GLY A 472 17.80 6.71 20.60
CA GLY A 472 17.56 8.11 20.24
C GLY A 472 16.74 8.30 18.98
N GLN A 473 16.28 7.25 18.29
CA GLN A 473 15.47 7.37 17.07
C GLN A 473 14.05 7.85 17.37
#